data_AF-A0A521I066-F1
#
_entry.id   AF-A0A521I066-F1
#
_cell.length_a   1.000
_cell.length_b   1.000
_cell.length_c   1.000
_cell.angle_alpha   90.00
_cell.angle_beta   90.00
_cell.angle_gamma   90.00
#
_symmetry.space_group_name_H-M   'P 1'
#
loop_
_entity.id
_entity.type
_entity.pdbx_description
1 polymer ?
#
loop_
_entity_poly.entity_id
_entity_poly.type
_entity_poly.pdbx_seq_one_letter_code
_entity_poly.pdbx_strand_id
1 'polypeptide(L)'
;MSNALQAFGSMVKGWVTANADHYLRVVIPADHVLPAPENSAPLEPDASYFRVWLSEMFLSKSVDWGAQQFPAVHTEVTLTFGNQAEVTFSRVSQPPKDQIGKGVFLNYLLSELMPYKGGVVTIDAALIALKGEDYLRTAIGVLQQFSGLVTAPLGEALNIAGKLTIGTRDLLASTGGNIHLGWHDSFVSKGGDGGLVMKPGFYAVILGTQQQVEPEKLYVKDGRLYKGNDLQSASPLSGFDYMLFRIEGRKERDDWRLKTVDEPLKKAKAALAKDNNEEFTAYRKVSLVAALESPDYSETDRQRVIATIKQELKKLQESGLGVLGIEEGKSFDYAMSYEEAHARGPISSHEALADD
;
A
#
# COMPACT_ATOMS: atom_id res chain seq x y z
N MET A 1 12.25 -19.78 2.06
CA MET A 1 11.88 -18.40 2.43
C MET A 1 10.67 -18.31 3.38
N SER A 2 9.93 -19.39 3.69
CA SER A 2 8.71 -19.32 4.54
C SER A 2 8.93 -19.16 6.05
N ASN A 3 10.08 -19.56 6.60
CA ASN A 3 10.23 -19.64 8.07
C ASN A 3 10.37 -18.28 8.80
N ALA A 4 10.79 -17.21 8.12
CA ALA A 4 11.05 -15.92 8.77
C ALA A 4 9.83 -14.99 8.78
N LEU A 5 9.01 -14.98 7.73
CA LEU A 5 7.73 -14.24 7.70
C LEU A 5 6.71 -14.85 8.67
N GLN A 6 6.72 -16.19 8.83
CA GLN A 6 5.93 -16.85 9.87
C GLN A 6 6.33 -16.44 11.29
N ALA A 7 7.55 -15.96 11.51
CA ALA A 7 8.04 -15.62 12.85
C ALA A 7 7.48 -14.30 13.40
N PHE A 8 7.36 -13.25 12.57
CA PHE A 8 6.81 -11.96 13.03
C PHE A 8 5.32 -12.07 13.35
N GLY A 9 4.51 -12.56 12.42
CA GLY A 9 3.07 -12.77 12.66
C GLY A 9 2.82 -13.67 13.87
N SER A 10 3.62 -14.72 14.08
CA SER A 10 3.50 -15.56 15.28
C SER A 10 3.86 -14.81 16.57
N MET A 11 4.89 -13.96 16.54
CA MET A 11 5.28 -13.13 17.68
C MET A 11 4.19 -12.12 18.04
N VAL A 12 3.60 -11.44 17.04
CA VAL A 12 2.49 -10.51 17.24
C VAL A 12 1.27 -11.22 17.80
N LYS A 13 0.88 -12.37 17.23
CA LYS A 13 -0.21 -13.21 17.75
C LYS A 13 0.04 -13.66 19.18
N GLY A 14 1.28 -14.04 19.50
CA GLY A 14 1.69 -14.39 20.86
C GLY A 14 1.50 -13.23 21.83
N TRP A 15 1.94 -12.02 21.47
CA TRP A 15 1.72 -10.81 22.26
C TRP A 15 0.23 -10.51 22.45
N VAL A 16 -0.56 -10.55 21.37
CA VAL A 16 -2.02 -10.33 21.40
C VAL A 16 -2.70 -11.30 22.36
N THR A 17 -2.32 -12.57 22.30
CA THR A 17 -2.88 -13.61 23.18
C THR A 17 -2.52 -13.35 24.64
N ALA A 18 -1.27 -12.98 24.92
CA ALA A 18 -0.79 -12.71 26.27
C ALA A 18 -1.37 -11.43 26.90
N ASN A 19 -1.84 -10.48 26.08
CA ASN A 19 -2.30 -9.17 26.52
C ASN A 19 -3.78 -8.91 26.22
N ALA A 20 -4.57 -9.94 25.92
CA ALA A 20 -5.95 -9.81 25.43
C ALA A 20 -6.86 -8.86 26.25
N ASP A 21 -6.64 -8.77 27.58
CA ASP A 21 -7.42 -7.92 28.48
C ASP A 21 -6.81 -6.53 28.74
N HIS A 22 -5.68 -6.22 28.11
CA HIS A 22 -4.87 -5.02 28.36
C HIS A 22 -4.75 -4.09 27.15
N TYR A 23 -5.40 -4.42 26.05
CA TYR A 23 -5.49 -3.54 24.89
C TYR A 23 -6.89 -3.57 24.28
N LEU A 24 -7.18 -2.56 23.48
CA LEU A 24 -8.39 -2.48 22.67
C LEU A 24 -8.06 -2.36 21.21
N ARG A 25 -8.92 -2.96 20.40
CA ARG A 25 -8.97 -2.74 18.97
C ARG A 25 -10.33 -2.19 18.58
N VAL A 26 -10.36 -0.94 18.14
CA VAL A 26 -11.59 -0.19 17.85
C VAL A 26 -11.62 0.18 16.37
N VAL A 27 -12.69 -0.20 15.68
CA VAL A 27 -13.02 0.38 14.37
C VAL A 27 -13.76 1.68 14.63
N ILE A 28 -13.20 2.80 14.20
CA ILE A 28 -13.81 4.11 14.43
C ILE A 28 -15.07 4.23 13.54
N PRO A 29 -16.25 4.52 14.12
CA PRO A 29 -17.47 4.74 13.36
C PRO A 29 -17.33 5.86 12.32
N ALA A 30 -17.97 5.74 11.16
CA ALA A 30 -17.81 6.71 10.07
C ALA A 30 -18.29 8.14 10.45
N ASP A 31 -19.30 8.23 11.30
CA ASP A 31 -19.82 9.47 11.89
C ASP A 31 -18.92 10.05 12.99
N HIS A 32 -17.88 9.32 13.40
CA HIS A 32 -16.84 9.77 14.32
C HIS A 32 -15.57 10.25 13.61
N VAL A 33 -15.58 10.36 12.27
CA VAL A 33 -14.42 10.74 11.46
C VAL A 33 -14.64 12.10 10.77
N LEU A 34 -13.65 12.97 10.86
CA LEU A 34 -13.56 14.24 10.14
C LEU A 34 -12.29 14.35 9.30
N PRO A 35 -12.40 14.77 8.02
CA PRO A 35 -13.66 14.84 7.26
C PRO A 35 -14.33 13.46 7.16
N ALA A 36 -15.65 13.45 6.99
CA ALA A 36 -16.39 12.20 6.82
C ALA A 36 -15.80 11.41 5.65
N PRO A 37 -15.64 10.08 5.77
CA PRO A 37 -15.04 9.28 4.71
C PRO A 37 -15.93 9.30 3.47
N GLU A 38 -15.33 9.55 2.31
CA GLU A 38 -16.04 9.56 1.02
C GLU A 38 -16.68 8.20 0.69
N ASN A 39 -16.07 7.12 1.16
CA ASN A 39 -16.56 5.76 0.98
C ASN A 39 -16.24 4.92 2.23
N SER A 40 -17.26 4.28 2.78
CA SER A 40 -17.15 3.29 3.87
C SER A 40 -17.76 1.93 3.51
N ALA A 41 -18.13 1.74 2.25
CA ALA A 41 -18.67 0.49 1.75
C ALA A 41 -17.58 -0.60 1.73
N PRO A 42 -17.95 -1.88 1.94
CA PRO A 42 -17.04 -3.00 1.75
C PRO A 42 -16.32 -2.96 0.41
N LEU A 43 -15.06 -3.40 0.41
CA LEU A 43 -14.32 -3.56 -0.83
C LEU A 43 -14.89 -4.72 -1.64
N GLU A 44 -15.12 -4.48 -2.92
CA GLU A 44 -15.54 -5.49 -3.88
C GLU A 44 -14.32 -6.13 -4.51
N PRO A 45 -14.20 -7.47 -4.46
CA PRO A 45 -13.21 -8.21 -5.23
C PRO A 45 -13.24 -7.81 -6.70
N ASP A 46 -12.05 -7.71 -7.30
CA ASP A 46 -11.83 -7.41 -8.72
C ASP A 46 -12.30 -6.02 -9.20
N ALA A 47 -12.98 -5.25 -8.35
CA ALA A 47 -13.48 -3.92 -8.68
C ALA A 47 -12.93 -2.82 -7.76
N SER A 48 -12.15 -3.18 -6.74
CA SER A 48 -11.63 -2.23 -5.75
C SER A 48 -10.13 -2.37 -5.56
N TYR A 49 -9.54 -1.30 -5.06
CA TYR A 49 -8.19 -1.22 -4.56
C TYR A 49 -8.21 -0.95 -3.07
N PHE A 50 -7.13 -1.33 -2.39
CA PHE A 50 -6.89 -0.91 -1.03
C PHE A 50 -5.47 -0.48 -0.80
N ARG A 51 -5.30 0.32 0.25
CA ARG A 51 -3.99 0.71 0.76
C ARG A 51 -4.03 0.91 2.26
N VAL A 52 -2.98 0.49 2.93
CA VAL A 52 -2.85 0.62 4.39
C VAL A 52 -1.94 1.80 4.72
N TRP A 53 -2.40 2.60 5.67
CA TRP A 53 -1.66 3.74 6.22
C TRP A 53 -1.54 3.59 7.73
N LEU A 54 -0.40 4.02 8.27
CA LEU A 54 -0.27 4.37 9.69
C LEU A 54 -0.53 5.87 9.79
N SER A 55 -1.73 6.22 10.24
CA SER A 55 -2.18 7.61 10.33
C SER A 55 -1.56 8.31 11.52
N GLU A 56 -1.41 7.64 12.66
CA GLU A 56 -0.74 8.17 13.86
C GLU A 56 -0.12 7.02 14.65
N MET A 57 1.05 7.25 15.27
CA MET A 57 1.61 6.37 16.29
C MET A 57 2.07 7.22 17.47
N PHE A 58 1.87 6.73 18.69
CA PHE A 58 2.11 7.52 19.88
C PHE A 58 2.54 6.65 21.06
N LEU A 59 3.52 7.17 21.81
CA LEU A 59 3.93 6.68 23.12
C LEU A 59 3.59 7.74 24.16
N SER A 60 2.82 7.37 25.17
CA SER A 60 2.47 8.16 26.34
C SER A 60 3.70 8.64 27.11
N LYS A 61 4.77 7.84 27.11
CA LYS A 61 6.05 8.16 27.75
C LYS A 61 7.13 8.31 26.69
N SER A 62 7.69 9.52 26.60
CA SER A 62 8.84 9.84 25.73
C SER A 62 10.19 9.66 26.45
N VAL A 63 10.16 9.38 27.76
CA VAL A 63 11.34 9.12 28.59
C VAL A 63 11.01 7.99 29.56
N ASP A 64 11.88 7.00 29.64
CA ASP A 64 11.80 5.89 30.59
C ASP A 64 13.20 5.67 31.18
N TRP A 65 13.31 5.75 32.52
CA TRP A 65 14.58 5.63 33.24
C TRP A 65 15.72 6.53 32.69
N GLY A 66 15.40 7.77 32.32
CA GLY A 66 16.38 8.74 31.82
C GLY A 66 16.80 8.56 30.36
N ALA A 67 16.36 7.50 29.68
CA ALA A 67 16.57 7.29 28.26
C ALA A 67 15.36 7.81 27.46
N GLN A 68 15.64 8.57 26.39
CA GLN A 68 14.60 8.97 25.43
C GLN A 68 14.08 7.75 24.67
N GLN A 69 12.76 7.72 24.48
CA GLN A 69 12.06 6.70 23.71
C GLN A 69 11.38 7.29 22.48
N PHE A 70 11.42 6.54 21.37
CA PHE A 70 10.75 6.91 20.12
C PHE A 70 9.83 5.79 19.63
N PRO A 71 8.61 6.12 19.14
CA PRO A 71 7.74 5.13 18.54
C PRO A 71 8.30 4.67 17.20
N ALA A 72 8.29 3.37 16.96
CA ALA A 72 8.35 2.80 15.63
C ALA A 72 7.31 1.69 15.47
N VAL A 73 6.79 1.53 14.26
CA VAL A 73 5.81 0.50 13.94
C VAL A 73 6.36 -0.37 12.84
N HIS A 74 6.45 -1.67 13.10
CA HIS A 74 6.65 -2.68 12.06
C HIS A 74 5.28 -3.21 11.64
N THR A 75 4.98 -3.18 10.35
CA THR A 75 3.76 -3.75 9.78
C THR A 75 4.09 -4.75 8.68
N GLU A 76 3.34 -5.85 8.67
CA GLU A 76 3.28 -6.82 7.60
C GLU A 76 1.85 -6.93 7.08
N VAL A 77 1.68 -6.78 5.76
CA VAL A 77 0.41 -6.97 5.06
C VAL A 77 0.55 -8.18 4.15
N THR A 78 -0.22 -9.23 4.43
CA THR A 78 -0.18 -10.49 3.69
C THR A 78 -1.46 -10.69 2.90
N LEU A 79 -1.34 -10.98 1.61
CA LEU A 79 -2.47 -11.22 0.71
C LEU A 79 -2.08 -12.09 -0.49
N THR A 80 -3.08 -12.60 -1.20
CA THR A 80 -2.89 -13.14 -2.55
C THR A 80 -2.71 -12.00 -3.56
N PHE A 81 -1.71 -12.08 -4.43
CA PHE A 81 -1.48 -11.07 -5.47
C PHE A 81 -1.01 -11.71 -6.79
N GLY A 82 -1.64 -11.33 -7.90
CA GLY A 82 -1.43 -11.98 -9.19
C GLY A 82 -1.66 -13.49 -9.11
N ASN A 83 -0.69 -14.28 -9.56
CA ASN A 83 -0.74 -15.75 -9.48
C ASN A 83 -0.04 -16.30 -8.21
N GLN A 84 0.36 -15.43 -7.27
CA GLN A 84 1.04 -15.84 -6.04
C GLN A 84 0.03 -15.97 -4.90
N ALA A 85 -0.07 -17.17 -4.33
CA ALA A 85 -1.04 -17.50 -3.28
C ALA A 85 -0.89 -16.65 -2.01
N GLU A 86 0.35 -16.30 -1.64
CA GLU A 86 0.65 -15.54 -0.43
C GLU A 86 1.86 -14.62 -0.66
N VAL A 87 1.63 -13.32 -0.53
CA VAL A 87 2.61 -12.26 -0.65
C VAL A 87 2.56 -11.40 0.60
N THR A 88 3.71 -11.19 1.23
CA THR A 88 3.83 -10.31 2.39
C THR A 88 4.62 -9.05 2.07
N PHE A 89 4.02 -7.90 2.35
CA PHE A 89 4.65 -6.59 2.31
C PHE A 89 5.06 -6.17 3.72
N SER A 90 6.35 -6.02 3.97
CA SER A 90 6.90 -5.69 5.29
C SER A 90 7.47 -4.27 5.29
N ARG A 91 7.05 -3.42 6.23
CA ARG A 91 7.52 -2.04 6.39
C ARG A 91 7.77 -1.66 7.83
N VAL A 92 8.74 -0.78 8.04
CA VAL A 92 9.04 -0.16 9.33
C VAL A 92 8.86 1.35 9.19
N SER A 93 7.99 1.92 10.03
CA SER A 93 7.71 3.36 10.10
C SER A 93 8.29 3.94 11.38
N GLN A 94 9.05 5.02 11.26
CA GLN A 94 9.67 5.72 12.38
C GLN A 94 9.86 7.21 12.06
N PRO A 95 9.94 8.09 13.07
CA PRO A 95 10.29 9.49 12.91
C PRO A 95 11.57 9.74 12.08
N PRO A 96 11.64 10.82 11.28
CA PRO A 96 12.87 11.28 10.65
C PRO A 96 13.98 11.59 11.66
N LYS A 97 15.24 11.39 11.29
CA LYS A 97 16.39 11.46 12.21
C LYS A 97 16.64 12.84 12.81
N ASP A 98 16.28 13.88 12.09
CA ASP A 98 16.41 15.29 12.47
C ASP A 98 15.21 15.78 13.30
N GLN A 99 14.17 14.95 13.44
CA GLN A 99 12.93 15.28 14.16
C GLN A 99 12.68 14.34 15.35
N ILE A 100 13.72 13.61 15.78
CA ILE A 100 13.71 12.73 16.95
C ILE A 100 13.40 13.56 18.20
N GLY A 101 12.13 13.57 18.64
CA GLY A 101 11.64 14.39 19.75
C GLY A 101 10.13 14.28 19.98
N LYS A 102 9.55 15.21 20.77
CA LYS A 102 8.09 15.34 20.96
C LYS A 102 7.45 15.87 19.66
N GLY A 103 7.17 14.98 18.73
CA GLY A 103 6.47 15.27 17.48
C GLY A 103 5.32 14.30 17.27
N VAL A 104 4.26 14.78 16.61
CA VAL A 104 3.18 13.91 16.14
C VAL A 104 3.52 13.53 14.71
N PHE A 105 3.77 12.24 14.48
CA PHE A 105 4.14 11.74 13.16
C PHE A 105 2.96 11.04 12.51
N LEU A 106 2.62 11.49 11.30
CA LEU A 106 1.37 11.14 10.65
C LEU A 106 1.56 10.58 9.24
N ASN A 107 0.59 9.77 8.81
CA ASN A 107 0.37 9.36 7.42
C ASN A 107 1.55 8.64 6.76
N TYR A 108 2.09 7.61 7.40
CA TYR A 108 3.06 6.72 6.76
C TYR A 108 2.36 5.72 5.84
N LEU A 109 2.88 5.59 4.63
CA LEU A 109 2.42 4.60 3.66
C LEU A 109 2.94 3.21 4.03
N LEU A 110 2.04 2.27 4.34
CA LEU A 110 2.42 0.91 4.75
C LEU A 110 2.35 -0.10 3.61
N SER A 111 1.45 0.10 2.65
CA SER A 111 1.38 -0.69 1.42
C SER A 111 1.32 0.22 0.20
N GLU A 112 1.65 -0.32 -0.97
CA GLU A 112 1.26 0.33 -2.23
C GLU A 112 -0.26 0.24 -2.42
N LEU A 113 -0.79 0.89 -3.46
CA LEU A 113 -2.19 0.73 -3.84
C LEU A 113 -2.39 -0.62 -4.54
N MET A 114 -2.95 -1.57 -3.80
CA MET A 114 -3.09 -2.97 -4.22
C MET A 114 -4.50 -3.21 -4.78
N PRO A 115 -4.65 -3.89 -5.93
CA PRO A 115 -5.95 -4.39 -6.36
C PRO A 115 -6.43 -5.46 -5.37
N TYR A 116 -7.68 -5.35 -4.94
CA TYR A 116 -8.31 -6.32 -4.06
C TYR A 116 -8.94 -7.44 -4.89
N LYS A 117 -8.34 -8.63 -4.86
CA LYS A 117 -8.81 -9.83 -5.58
C LYS A 117 -9.73 -10.73 -4.75
N GLY A 118 -10.19 -10.25 -3.60
CA GLY A 118 -10.83 -11.08 -2.59
C GLY A 118 -9.81 -11.88 -1.78
N GLY A 119 -10.24 -13.04 -1.26
CA GLY A 119 -9.42 -13.85 -0.37
C GLY A 119 -9.22 -13.20 1.00
N VAL A 120 -8.19 -13.65 1.72
CA VAL A 120 -7.83 -13.16 3.05
C VAL A 120 -6.72 -12.12 2.93
N VAL A 121 -6.93 -10.94 3.51
CA VAL A 121 -5.88 -9.95 3.75
C VAL A 121 -5.57 -9.95 5.23
N THR A 122 -4.34 -10.28 5.60
CA THR A 122 -3.89 -10.27 6.99
C THR A 122 -3.04 -9.03 7.24
N ILE A 123 -3.28 -8.35 8.36
CA ILE A 123 -2.44 -7.25 8.84
C ILE A 123 -1.88 -7.65 10.19
N ASP A 124 -0.56 -7.73 10.27
CA ASP A 124 0.21 -7.87 11.51
C ASP A 124 0.97 -6.57 11.76
N ALA A 125 0.85 -5.97 12.93
CA ALA A 125 1.60 -4.78 13.29
C ALA A 125 2.08 -4.81 14.73
N ALA A 126 3.23 -4.18 14.98
CA ALA A 126 3.82 -4.04 16.30
C ALA A 126 4.37 -2.64 16.50
N LEU A 127 3.88 -1.94 17.53
CA LEU A 127 4.52 -0.76 18.10
C LEU A 127 5.72 -1.19 18.94
N ILE A 128 6.82 -0.48 18.77
CA ILE A 128 8.09 -0.71 19.46
C ILE A 128 8.54 0.63 20.05
N ALA A 129 8.95 0.59 21.31
CA ALA A 129 9.57 1.74 21.99
C ALA A 129 11.09 1.66 21.86
N LEU A 130 11.66 2.52 21.02
CA LEU A 130 13.07 2.52 20.67
C LEU A 130 13.88 3.35 21.66
N LYS A 131 14.96 2.81 22.22
CA LYS A 131 15.82 3.49 23.20
C LYS A 131 17.18 3.89 22.56
N GLY A 132 17.55 5.16 22.61
CA GLY A 132 18.94 5.65 22.43
C GLY A 132 19.59 5.58 21.03
N GLU A 133 20.87 5.97 20.94
CA GLU A 133 21.66 6.12 19.70
C GLU A 133 21.93 4.82 18.92
N ASP A 134 21.95 3.67 19.61
CA ASP A 134 22.28 2.37 18.99
C ASP A 134 21.23 1.94 17.94
N TYR A 135 19.98 2.34 18.11
CA TYR A 135 18.92 2.00 17.16
C TYR A 135 19.00 2.79 15.85
N LEU A 136 19.50 4.04 15.90
CA LEU A 136 19.70 4.83 14.69
C LEU A 136 20.71 4.17 13.76
N ARG A 137 21.73 3.50 14.29
CA ARG A 137 22.70 2.78 13.48
C ARG A 137 22.08 1.56 12.78
N THR A 138 21.24 0.78 13.47
CA THR A 138 20.53 -0.37 12.90
C THR A 138 19.50 0.07 11.86
N ALA A 139 18.68 1.08 12.17
CA ALA A 139 17.70 1.63 11.25
C ALA A 139 18.36 2.30 10.02
N ILE A 140 19.57 2.85 10.15
CA ILE A 140 20.38 3.36 9.03
C ILE A 140 20.85 2.22 8.12
N GLY A 141 21.36 1.12 8.68
CA GLY A 141 21.79 -0.03 7.89
C GLY A 141 20.64 -0.63 7.09
N VAL A 142 19.46 -0.66 7.71
CA VAL A 142 18.17 -1.02 7.11
C VAL A 142 17.84 0.00 6.00
N LEU A 143 17.63 1.29 6.29
CA LEU A 143 17.28 2.33 5.29
C LEU A 143 18.25 2.46 4.10
N GLN A 144 19.56 2.23 4.29
CA GLN A 144 20.54 2.24 3.20
C GLN A 144 20.31 1.10 2.19
N GLN A 145 19.82 -0.06 2.66
CA GLN A 145 19.42 -1.17 1.78
C GLN A 145 18.11 -0.87 1.02
N PHE A 146 17.30 0.09 1.48
CA PHE A 146 15.99 0.44 0.88
C PHE A 146 16.02 1.62 -0.09
N SER A 147 17.04 2.47 -0.04
CA SER A 147 17.11 3.70 -0.88
C SER A 147 17.15 3.45 -2.40
N GLY A 148 17.45 2.22 -2.83
CA GLY A 148 17.45 1.85 -4.25
C GLY A 148 16.10 1.36 -4.82
N LEU A 149 15.03 1.32 -4.02
CA LEU A 149 13.81 0.55 -4.35
C LEU A 149 12.54 1.39 -4.61
N VAL A 150 12.64 2.72 -4.59
CA VAL A 150 11.49 3.64 -4.52
C VAL A 150 10.68 3.76 -5.83
N THR A 151 10.94 2.97 -6.87
CA THR A 151 10.31 3.18 -8.20
C THR A 151 9.94 1.92 -8.99
N ALA A 152 10.02 0.70 -8.42
CA ALA A 152 9.75 -0.52 -9.17
C ALA A 152 8.24 -0.84 -9.26
N PRO A 153 7.70 -1.27 -10.42
CA PRO A 153 6.36 -1.84 -10.51
C PRO A 153 6.14 -2.96 -9.48
N LEU A 154 4.91 -3.14 -9.01
CA LEU A 154 4.61 -4.05 -7.90
C LEU A 154 5.06 -5.49 -8.18
N GLY A 155 4.91 -5.97 -9.43
CA GLY A 155 5.41 -7.29 -9.85
C GLY A 155 6.92 -7.47 -9.73
N GLU A 156 7.71 -6.40 -9.88
CA GLU A 156 9.16 -6.41 -9.65
C GLU A 156 9.48 -6.27 -8.15
N ALA A 157 8.65 -5.55 -7.39
CA ALA A 157 8.77 -5.42 -5.94
C ALA A 157 8.60 -6.77 -5.21
N LEU A 158 7.80 -7.70 -5.75
CA LEU A 158 7.61 -9.06 -5.19
C LEU A 158 8.89 -9.90 -5.16
N ASN A 159 9.74 -9.80 -6.19
CA ASN A 159 11.02 -10.52 -6.24
C ASN A 159 12.03 -9.97 -5.21
N ILE A 160 11.81 -8.74 -4.74
CA ILE A 160 12.65 -8.05 -3.77
C ILE A 160 12.14 -8.29 -2.35
N ALA A 161 10.83 -8.50 -2.17
CA ALA A 161 10.20 -8.85 -0.88
C ALA A 161 10.88 -10.04 -0.17
N GLY A 162 11.38 -11.02 -0.93
CA GLY A 162 12.16 -12.14 -0.38
C GLY A 162 13.53 -11.77 0.23
N LYS A 163 14.12 -10.63 -0.14
CA LYS A 163 15.38 -10.08 0.42
C LYS A 163 15.14 -9.13 1.60
N LEU A 164 13.96 -8.51 1.69
CA LEU A 164 13.54 -7.59 2.76
C LEU A 164 13.44 -8.25 4.15
N THR A 165 13.10 -9.54 4.21
CA THR A 165 12.87 -10.29 5.46
C THR A 165 14.10 -10.40 6.37
N ILE A 166 15.31 -10.24 5.82
CA ILE A 166 16.57 -10.37 6.60
C ILE A 166 16.82 -9.10 7.44
N GLY A 167 16.59 -7.91 6.89
CA GLY A 167 16.84 -6.64 7.58
C GLY A 167 15.85 -6.34 8.72
N THR A 168 14.60 -6.81 8.62
CA THR A 168 13.58 -6.64 9.68
C THR A 168 13.81 -7.58 10.87
N ARG A 169 14.38 -8.77 10.65
CA ARG A 169 14.80 -9.68 11.73
C ARG A 169 15.89 -9.06 12.60
N ASP A 170 16.92 -8.47 11.98
CA ASP A 170 18.02 -7.85 12.72
C ASP A 170 17.53 -6.63 13.53
N LEU A 171 16.55 -5.90 12.99
CA LEU A 171 15.87 -4.83 13.71
C LEU A 171 15.10 -5.33 14.94
N LEU A 172 14.29 -6.38 14.79
CA LEU A 172 13.52 -6.97 15.90
C LEU A 172 14.41 -7.69 16.92
N ALA A 173 15.50 -8.31 16.48
CA ALA A 173 16.50 -8.89 17.37
C ALA A 173 17.22 -7.80 18.18
N SER A 174 17.50 -6.64 17.55
CA SER A 174 18.12 -5.50 18.23
C SER A 174 17.22 -4.82 19.27
N THR A 175 15.90 -5.00 19.20
CA THR A 175 14.95 -4.53 20.23
C THR A 175 14.75 -5.55 21.35
N GLY A 176 15.43 -6.70 21.27
CA GLY A 176 15.22 -7.84 22.16
C GLY A 176 13.85 -8.50 21.99
N GLY A 177 13.15 -8.27 20.88
CA GLY A 177 11.80 -8.79 20.65
C GLY A 177 10.71 -8.14 21.50
N ASN A 178 10.96 -6.97 22.10
CA ASN A 178 9.99 -6.29 22.97
C ASN A 178 8.93 -5.56 22.14
N ILE A 179 7.88 -6.30 21.74
CA ILE A 179 6.63 -5.71 21.25
C ILE A 179 6.00 -4.92 22.40
N HIS A 180 5.76 -3.64 22.16
CA HIS A 180 5.09 -2.76 23.12
C HIS A 180 3.56 -2.83 22.99
N LEU A 181 3.07 -2.89 21.75
CA LEU A 181 1.65 -3.08 21.43
C LEU A 181 1.52 -3.82 20.09
N GLY A 182 0.82 -4.95 20.08
CA GLY A 182 0.60 -5.77 18.88
C GLY A 182 -0.81 -5.64 18.31
N TRP A 183 -0.94 -5.80 17.00
CA TRP A 183 -2.22 -5.92 16.29
C TRP A 183 -2.15 -7.03 15.26
N HIS A 184 -3.11 -7.94 15.31
CA HIS A 184 -3.34 -8.95 14.29
C HIS A 184 -4.81 -8.91 13.90
N ASP A 185 -5.12 -8.77 12.61
CA ASP A 185 -6.47 -8.96 12.07
C ASP A 185 -6.42 -9.60 10.68
N SER A 186 -7.44 -10.43 10.40
CA SER A 186 -7.68 -11.01 9.08
C SER A 186 -8.99 -10.49 8.50
N PHE A 187 -8.89 -9.94 7.29
CA PHE A 187 -9.99 -9.35 6.55
C PHE A 187 -10.40 -10.23 5.36
N VAL A 188 -11.70 -10.31 5.10
CA VAL A 188 -12.30 -11.12 4.03
C VAL A 188 -13.32 -10.31 3.23
N SER A 189 -13.70 -10.84 2.07
CA SER A 189 -14.80 -10.28 1.27
C SER A 189 -16.13 -10.36 2.00
N LYS A 190 -17.04 -9.43 1.72
CA LYS A 190 -18.43 -9.50 2.19
C LYS A 190 -19.06 -10.83 1.75
N GLY A 191 -19.72 -11.53 2.68
CA GLY A 191 -20.38 -12.81 2.43
C GLY A 191 -19.49 -14.05 2.62
N GLY A 192 -18.22 -13.88 2.99
CA GLY A 192 -17.40 -14.97 3.52
C GLY A 192 -17.67 -15.19 5.01
N ASP A 193 -17.84 -16.44 5.42
CA ASP A 193 -17.98 -16.80 6.83
C ASP A 193 -16.60 -16.76 7.53
N GLY A 194 -16.53 -16.14 8.71
CA GLY A 194 -15.41 -16.30 9.66
C GLY A 194 -14.40 -15.15 9.78
N GLY A 195 -14.52 -14.03 9.04
CA GLY A 195 -13.58 -12.91 9.10
C GLY A 195 -14.21 -11.52 9.12
N LEU A 196 -13.42 -10.48 9.38
CA LEU A 196 -13.87 -9.09 9.31
C LEU A 196 -14.01 -8.66 7.86
N VAL A 197 -15.15 -8.09 7.50
CA VAL A 197 -15.33 -7.58 6.13
C VAL A 197 -14.34 -6.44 5.88
N MET A 198 -13.54 -6.58 4.83
CA MET A 198 -12.59 -5.55 4.42
C MET A 198 -13.35 -4.32 3.93
N LYS A 199 -13.18 -3.19 4.62
CA LYS A 199 -13.81 -1.92 4.27
C LYS A 199 -12.88 -0.75 4.59
N PRO A 200 -13.01 0.39 3.88
CA PRO A 200 -12.28 1.58 4.25
C PRO A 200 -12.69 2.07 5.64
N GLY A 201 -11.73 2.64 6.37
CA GLY A 201 -11.98 3.19 7.69
C GLY A 201 -10.73 3.28 8.56
N PHE A 202 -10.92 3.79 9.77
CA PHE A 202 -9.88 3.93 10.77
C PHE A 202 -9.95 2.83 11.82
N TYR A 203 -8.79 2.31 12.19
CA TYR A 203 -8.61 1.22 13.16
C TYR A 203 -7.64 1.70 14.23
N ALA A 204 -8.14 1.91 15.44
CA ALA A 204 -7.33 2.30 16.58
C ALA A 204 -6.97 1.04 17.39
N VAL A 205 -5.67 0.89 17.68
CA VAL A 205 -5.14 -0.14 18.58
C VAL A 205 -4.52 0.60 19.74
N ILE A 206 -5.04 0.40 20.94
CA ILE A 206 -4.73 1.22 22.11
C ILE A 206 -4.39 0.31 23.28
N LEU A 207 -3.24 0.54 23.91
CA LEU A 207 -2.84 -0.15 25.14
C LEU A 207 -3.61 0.46 26.33
N GLY A 208 -4.71 -0.17 26.69
CA GLY A 208 -5.63 0.25 27.76
C GLY A 208 -6.89 -0.60 27.75
N THR A 209 -7.68 -0.57 28.81
CA THR A 209 -8.93 -1.32 28.92
C THR A 209 -10.14 -0.53 28.41
N GLN A 210 -11.25 -1.21 28.14
CA GLN A 210 -12.50 -0.59 27.67
C GLN A 210 -12.97 0.55 28.58
N GLN A 211 -12.85 0.36 29.89
CA GLN A 211 -13.26 1.36 30.90
C GLN A 211 -12.33 2.57 30.92
N GLN A 212 -11.04 2.40 30.62
CA GLN A 212 -10.08 3.51 30.59
C GLN A 212 -10.22 4.33 29.31
N VAL A 213 -10.42 3.65 28.18
CA VAL A 213 -10.42 4.28 26.86
C VAL A 213 -11.77 4.86 26.49
N GLU A 214 -12.89 4.23 26.86
CA GLU A 214 -14.25 4.62 26.46
C GLU A 214 -14.37 4.74 24.92
N PRO A 215 -14.35 3.61 24.16
CA PRO A 215 -14.28 3.60 22.70
C PRO A 215 -15.32 4.44 21.97
N GLU A 216 -16.52 4.56 22.54
CA GLU A 216 -17.62 5.37 22.04
C GLU A 216 -17.34 6.88 22.09
N LYS A 217 -16.29 7.29 22.80
CA LYS A 217 -15.82 8.68 22.89
C LYS A 217 -14.62 8.95 21.98
N LEU A 218 -14.21 7.98 21.17
CA LEU A 218 -13.11 8.12 20.24
C LEU A 218 -13.59 8.74 18.93
N TYR A 219 -12.81 9.70 18.45
CA TYR A 219 -13.03 10.40 17.20
C TYR A 219 -11.74 10.46 16.41
N VAL A 220 -11.85 10.56 15.08
CA VAL A 220 -10.70 10.86 14.23
C VAL A 220 -10.91 12.21 13.57
N LYS A 221 -9.92 13.08 13.64
CA LYS A 221 -9.91 14.36 12.94
C LYS A 221 -8.58 14.56 12.24
N ASP A 222 -8.62 14.81 10.94
CA ASP A 222 -7.44 15.04 10.09
C ASP A 222 -6.39 13.92 10.24
N GLY A 223 -6.87 12.67 10.34
CA GLY A 223 -6.01 11.47 10.47
C GLY A 223 -5.43 11.24 11.86
N ARG A 224 -5.92 11.93 12.89
CA ARG A 224 -5.45 11.80 14.28
C ARG A 224 -6.54 11.33 15.22
N LEU A 225 -6.17 10.63 16.28
CA LEU A 225 -7.09 10.09 17.27
C LEU A 225 -7.36 11.11 18.39
N TYR A 226 -8.65 11.33 18.68
CA TYR A 226 -9.15 12.23 19.70
C TYR A 226 -10.08 11.47 20.65
N LYS A 227 -10.25 12.01 21.86
CA LYS A 227 -11.24 11.55 22.85
C LYS A 227 -12.05 12.72 23.38
N GLY A 228 -13.37 12.59 23.46
CA GLY A 228 -14.29 13.62 23.96
C GLY A 228 -15.73 13.13 24.08
N ASN A 229 -16.62 13.95 24.64
CA ASN A 229 -18.05 13.62 24.65
C ASN A 229 -18.71 13.88 23.29
N ASP A 230 -18.09 14.74 22.49
CA ASP A 230 -18.49 15.08 21.14
C ASP A 230 -17.25 15.55 20.36
N LEU A 231 -17.41 15.62 19.04
CA LEU A 231 -16.37 15.95 18.08
C LEU A 231 -15.79 17.38 18.23
N GLN A 232 -16.56 18.32 18.80
CA GLN A 232 -16.13 19.71 19.01
C GLN A 232 -15.33 19.87 20.30
N SER A 233 -15.70 19.13 21.34
CA SER A 233 -15.03 19.13 22.66
C SER A 233 -13.88 18.14 22.76
N ALA A 234 -13.71 17.26 21.77
CA ALA A 234 -12.66 16.24 21.78
C ALA A 234 -11.25 16.84 21.71
N SER A 235 -10.36 16.31 22.55
CA SER A 235 -8.93 16.62 22.56
C SER A 235 -8.11 15.46 22.03
N PRO A 236 -6.89 15.68 21.50
CA PRO A 236 -6.02 14.58 21.06
C PRO A 236 -5.87 13.53 22.15
N LEU A 237 -5.95 12.25 21.77
CA LEU A 237 -5.81 11.16 22.73
C LEU A 237 -4.41 11.22 23.35
N SER A 238 -4.35 11.19 24.68
CA SER A 238 -3.12 11.24 25.46
C SER A 238 -3.19 10.28 26.64
N GLY A 239 -2.04 9.94 27.22
CA GLY A 239 -1.96 9.02 28.36
C GLY A 239 -2.03 7.52 28.01
N PHE A 240 -2.16 7.19 26.72
CA PHE A 240 -2.13 5.81 26.22
C PHE A 240 -1.07 5.64 25.14
N ASP A 241 -0.57 4.42 24.98
CA ASP A 241 0.24 4.05 23.83
C ASP A 241 -0.69 3.50 22.76
N TYR A 242 -0.57 3.99 21.52
CA TYR A 242 -1.51 3.59 20.47
C TYR A 242 -0.92 3.68 19.07
N MET A 243 -1.60 2.96 18.16
CA MET A 243 -1.44 3.05 16.72
C MET A 243 -2.81 3.32 16.10
N LEU A 244 -2.88 4.27 15.17
CA LEU A 244 -4.05 4.54 14.36
C LEU A 244 -3.75 4.17 12.91
N PHE A 245 -4.46 3.18 12.40
CA PHE A 245 -4.37 2.76 11.00
C PHE A 245 -5.55 3.29 10.19
N ARG A 246 -5.32 3.51 8.90
CA ARG A 246 -6.37 3.79 7.93
C ARG A 246 -6.27 2.78 6.79
N ILE A 247 -7.36 2.06 6.56
CA ILE A 247 -7.56 1.32 5.32
C ILE A 247 -8.24 2.28 4.36
N GLU A 248 -7.55 2.63 3.28
CA GLU A 248 -8.09 3.38 2.16
C GLU A 248 -8.65 2.39 1.14
N GLY A 249 -9.79 2.73 0.52
CA GLY A 249 -10.33 2.02 -0.62
C GLY A 249 -10.53 2.94 -1.81
N ARG A 250 -10.26 2.44 -3.02
CA ARG A 250 -10.53 3.16 -4.28
C ARG A 250 -11.18 2.24 -5.28
N LYS A 251 -11.91 2.80 -6.25
CA LYS A 251 -12.38 2.06 -7.43
C LYS A 251 -11.37 2.08 -8.57
N GLU A 252 -10.60 3.15 -8.63
CA GLU A 252 -9.64 3.41 -9.70
C GLU A 252 -8.33 3.91 -9.11
N ARG A 253 -7.24 3.68 -9.84
CA ARG A 253 -5.99 4.37 -9.59
C ARG A 253 -5.82 5.62 -10.47
N ASP A 254 -5.30 6.66 -9.82
CA ASP A 254 -4.85 7.91 -10.44
C ASP A 254 -3.49 7.74 -11.15
N ASP A 255 -2.64 6.84 -10.66
CA ASP A 255 -1.32 6.50 -11.19
C ASP A 255 -1.33 5.40 -12.28
N TRP A 256 -2.37 5.36 -13.13
CA TRP A 256 -2.55 4.31 -14.13
C TRP A 256 -1.46 4.23 -15.23
N ARG A 257 -0.55 5.21 -15.32
CA ARG A 257 0.58 5.15 -16.26
C ARG A 257 1.73 4.32 -15.71
N LEU A 258 1.47 3.07 -15.36
CA LEU A 258 2.50 2.14 -14.94
C LEU A 258 3.54 1.97 -16.05
N LYS A 259 4.82 1.82 -15.69
CA LYS A 259 5.94 1.74 -16.63
C LYS A 259 5.70 0.74 -17.77
N THR A 260 5.18 -0.44 -17.44
CA THR A 260 4.86 -1.53 -18.38
C THR A 260 3.82 -1.15 -19.44
N VAL A 261 2.96 -0.18 -19.14
CA VAL A 261 1.93 0.35 -20.05
C VAL A 261 2.40 1.63 -20.74
N ASP A 262 3.06 2.51 -20.00
CA ASP A 262 3.42 3.85 -20.45
C ASP A 262 4.59 3.85 -21.43
N GLU A 263 5.58 2.96 -21.28
CA GLU A 263 6.69 2.83 -22.23
C GLU A 263 6.24 2.44 -23.65
N PRO A 264 5.49 1.34 -23.87
CA PRO A 264 4.99 1.03 -25.20
C PRO A 264 4.00 2.11 -25.70
N LEU A 265 3.23 2.75 -24.82
CA LEU A 265 2.36 3.86 -25.21
C LEU A 265 3.16 5.05 -25.76
N LYS A 266 4.25 5.44 -25.10
CA LYS A 266 5.16 6.50 -25.58
C LYS A 266 5.75 6.16 -26.94
N LYS A 267 6.16 4.91 -27.16
CA LYS A 267 6.66 4.45 -28.47
C LYS A 267 5.60 4.49 -29.55
N ALA A 268 4.35 4.11 -29.24
CA ALA A 268 3.24 4.24 -30.17
C ALA A 268 3.03 5.71 -30.56
N LYS A 269 3.02 6.63 -29.57
CA LYS A 269 2.88 8.07 -29.84
C LYS A 269 4.02 8.62 -30.70
N ALA A 270 5.26 8.18 -30.46
CA ALA A 270 6.42 8.56 -31.26
C ALA A 270 6.35 8.02 -32.70
N ALA A 271 5.93 6.77 -32.89
CA ALA A 271 5.76 6.17 -34.20
C ALA A 271 4.65 6.89 -35.01
N LEU A 272 3.56 7.27 -34.35
CA LEU A 272 2.50 8.07 -34.96
C LEU A 272 3.02 9.44 -35.43
N ALA A 273 3.86 10.10 -34.64
CA ALA A 273 4.47 11.39 -35.01
C ALA A 273 5.50 11.29 -36.16
N LYS A 274 5.96 10.07 -36.47
CA LYS A 274 6.87 9.77 -37.58
C LYS A 274 6.13 9.18 -38.80
N ASP A 275 4.80 9.17 -38.81
CA ASP A 275 3.95 8.49 -39.81
C ASP A 275 4.27 6.99 -39.99
N ASN A 276 4.90 6.35 -39.00
CA ASN A 276 5.22 4.93 -39.02
C ASN A 276 4.03 4.11 -38.50
N ASN A 277 3.07 3.84 -39.38
CA ASN A 277 1.82 3.16 -39.05
C ASN A 277 2.01 1.71 -38.56
N GLU A 278 3.05 1.02 -39.02
CA GLU A 278 3.35 -0.36 -38.61
C GLU A 278 3.81 -0.40 -37.14
N GLU A 279 4.82 0.40 -36.79
CA GLU A 279 5.30 0.53 -35.41
C GLU A 279 4.24 1.09 -34.48
N PHE A 280 3.45 2.07 -34.93
CA PHE A 280 2.32 2.59 -34.17
C PHE A 280 1.34 1.47 -33.81
N THR A 281 0.96 0.65 -34.78
CA THR A 281 0.02 -0.47 -34.58
C THR A 281 0.60 -1.50 -33.61
N ALA A 282 1.88 -1.85 -33.78
CA ALA A 282 2.58 -2.81 -32.92
C ALA A 282 2.64 -2.31 -31.46
N TYR A 283 3.17 -1.11 -31.23
CA TYR A 283 3.32 -0.57 -29.88
C TYR A 283 2.00 -0.23 -29.19
N ARG A 284 0.99 0.20 -29.96
CA ARG A 284 -0.38 0.34 -29.46
C ARG A 284 -0.89 -1.00 -28.93
N LYS A 285 -0.74 -2.08 -29.71
CA LYS A 285 -1.16 -3.43 -29.29
C LYS A 285 -0.44 -3.86 -28.01
N VAL A 286 0.89 -3.67 -27.94
CA VAL A 286 1.68 -4.01 -26.74
C VAL A 286 1.17 -3.25 -25.51
N SER A 287 0.91 -1.94 -25.62
CA SER A 287 0.40 -1.14 -24.49
C SER A 287 -0.99 -1.59 -24.03
N LEU A 288 -1.89 -1.90 -24.96
CA LEU A 288 -3.24 -2.38 -24.63
C LEU A 288 -3.22 -3.76 -23.96
N VAL A 289 -2.38 -4.69 -24.46
CA VAL A 289 -2.20 -6.00 -23.85
C VAL A 289 -1.57 -5.87 -22.46
N ALA A 290 -0.55 -5.00 -22.30
CA ALA A 290 0.06 -4.74 -21.00
C ALA A 290 -0.95 -4.20 -19.98
N ALA A 291 -1.88 -3.33 -20.41
CA ALA A 291 -2.96 -2.85 -19.56
C ALA A 291 -3.96 -3.97 -19.20
N LEU A 292 -4.33 -4.81 -20.17
CA LEU A 292 -5.27 -5.91 -19.96
C LEU A 292 -4.73 -6.99 -19.01
N GLU A 293 -3.45 -7.32 -19.14
CA GLU A 293 -2.82 -8.43 -18.40
C GLU A 293 -2.21 -7.99 -17.06
N SER A 294 -2.11 -6.68 -16.81
CA SER A 294 -1.40 -6.20 -15.62
C SER A 294 -2.07 -6.68 -14.33
N PRO A 295 -1.30 -7.35 -13.44
CA PRO A 295 -1.80 -7.79 -12.14
C PRO A 295 -2.01 -6.61 -11.17
N ASP A 296 -1.46 -5.44 -11.50
CA ASP A 296 -1.61 -4.24 -10.72
C ASP A 296 -3.02 -3.66 -10.83
N TYR A 297 -3.71 -3.83 -11.96
CA TYR A 297 -5.07 -3.30 -12.11
C TYR A 297 -6.15 -4.25 -11.59
N SER A 298 -7.21 -3.68 -11.00
CA SER A 298 -8.48 -4.37 -10.79
C SER A 298 -9.11 -4.65 -12.17
N GLU A 299 -9.98 -5.65 -12.26
CA GLU A 299 -10.60 -6.03 -13.54
C GLU A 299 -11.42 -4.89 -14.14
N THR A 300 -12.18 -4.18 -13.31
CA THR A 300 -12.94 -3.01 -13.74
C THR A 300 -12.01 -1.89 -14.22
N ASP A 301 -10.90 -1.65 -13.52
CA ASP A 301 -9.99 -0.55 -13.88
C ASP A 301 -9.19 -0.85 -15.17
N ARG A 302 -8.90 -2.13 -15.47
CA ARG A 302 -8.29 -2.53 -16.76
C ARG A 302 -9.08 -2.00 -17.95
N GLN A 303 -10.40 -2.13 -17.89
CA GLN A 303 -11.29 -1.67 -18.96
C GLN A 303 -11.23 -0.15 -19.13
N ARG A 304 -11.26 0.61 -18.02
CA ARG A 304 -11.11 2.06 -18.04
C ARG A 304 -9.75 2.49 -18.61
N VAL A 305 -8.67 1.84 -18.18
CA VAL A 305 -7.31 2.14 -18.67
C VAL A 305 -7.20 1.89 -20.18
N ILE A 306 -7.70 0.75 -20.66
CA ILE A 306 -7.75 0.43 -22.10
C ILE A 306 -8.54 1.49 -22.88
N ALA A 307 -9.72 1.86 -22.38
CA ALA A 307 -10.55 2.90 -23.01
C ALA A 307 -9.82 4.25 -23.05
N THR A 308 -9.14 4.62 -21.96
CA THR A 308 -8.36 5.85 -21.85
C THR A 308 -7.21 5.86 -22.87
N ILE A 309 -6.46 4.77 -23.00
CA ILE A 309 -5.38 4.64 -23.99
C ILE A 309 -5.92 4.79 -25.41
N LYS A 310 -7.02 4.08 -25.74
CA LYS A 310 -7.66 4.17 -27.07
C LYS A 310 -8.08 5.60 -27.37
N GLN A 311 -8.70 6.29 -26.41
CA GLN A 311 -9.15 7.66 -26.57
C GLN A 311 -7.98 8.64 -26.77
N GLU A 312 -6.90 8.49 -26.01
CA GLU A 312 -5.70 9.33 -26.16
C GLU A 312 -5.08 9.20 -27.54
N LEU A 313 -4.90 7.98 -28.04
CA LEU A 313 -4.31 7.74 -29.36
C LEU A 313 -5.24 8.25 -30.48
N LYS A 314 -6.56 8.06 -30.35
CA LYS A 314 -7.54 8.60 -31.30
C LYS A 314 -7.44 10.12 -31.42
N LYS A 315 -7.39 10.84 -30.29
CA LYS A 315 -7.21 12.31 -30.26
C LYS A 315 -5.91 12.74 -30.95
N LEU A 316 -4.83 11.97 -30.81
CA LEU A 316 -3.56 12.26 -31.49
C LEU A 316 -3.63 12.04 -33.00
N GLN A 317 -4.34 11.00 -33.46
CA GLN A 317 -4.59 10.78 -34.88
C GLN A 317 -5.46 11.89 -35.49
N GLU A 318 -6.50 12.32 -34.78
CA GLU A 318 -7.43 13.37 -35.23
C GLU A 318 -6.79 14.78 -35.22
N SER A 319 -5.81 15.03 -34.35
CA SER A 319 -5.12 16.33 -34.26
C SER A 319 -4.02 16.54 -35.31
N GLY A 320 -3.81 15.60 -36.23
CA GLY A 320 -2.89 15.77 -37.36
C GLY A 320 -1.40 15.72 -36.99
N LEU A 321 -1.07 15.24 -35.78
CA LEU A 321 0.31 15.08 -35.30
C LEU A 321 1.14 14.04 -36.08
N GLY A 322 0.57 13.37 -37.09
CA GLY A 322 1.35 12.64 -38.11
C GLY A 322 2.33 13.54 -38.88
N VAL A 323 2.09 14.86 -38.92
CA VAL A 323 2.84 15.79 -39.80
C VAL A 323 4.00 16.54 -39.10
N LEU A 324 4.21 16.38 -37.80
CA LEU A 324 5.26 17.13 -37.08
C LEU A 324 6.29 16.20 -36.44
N GLY A 325 7.34 15.92 -37.22
CA GLY A 325 8.53 15.19 -36.78
C GLY A 325 9.24 15.91 -35.62
N ILE A 326 9.46 15.18 -34.53
CA ILE A 326 10.27 15.64 -33.40
C ILE A 326 11.50 14.74 -33.30
N GLU A 327 12.67 15.40 -33.25
CA GLU A 327 14.02 14.80 -33.20
C GLU A 327 14.26 13.93 -31.96
N GLU A 328 15.14 12.94 -32.15
CA GLU A 328 15.42 11.81 -31.26
C GLU A 328 16.10 12.20 -29.95
N GLY A 329 15.45 11.89 -28.83
CA GLY A 329 16.04 11.87 -27.49
C GLY A 329 16.30 10.45 -27.01
N LYS A 330 17.57 10.02 -27.13
CA LYS A 330 18.28 8.88 -26.49
C LYS A 330 17.45 7.73 -25.86
N SER A 331 17.58 6.57 -26.50
CA SER A 331 17.14 5.23 -26.07
C SER A 331 17.63 4.85 -24.67
N PHE A 332 16.73 4.37 -23.82
CA PHE A 332 17.06 3.56 -22.66
C PHE A 332 16.89 2.08 -23.05
N ASP A 333 18.02 1.37 -23.06
CA ASP A 333 18.10 -0.08 -23.23
C ASP A 333 17.39 -0.78 -22.06
N TYR A 334 16.11 -1.08 -22.25
CA TYR A 334 15.39 -2.27 -21.77
C TYR A 334 14.04 -2.29 -22.52
N ALA A 335 14.12 -2.35 -23.85
CA ALA A 335 12.98 -2.41 -24.73
C ALA A 335 12.75 -3.87 -25.17
N MET A 336 11.55 -4.40 -24.96
CA MET A 336 11.07 -5.58 -25.68
C MET A 336 11.29 -5.34 -27.19
N SER A 337 11.93 -6.29 -27.86
CA SER A 337 12.35 -6.15 -29.25
C SER A 337 11.14 -6.20 -30.19
N TYR A 338 11.29 -5.65 -31.40
CA TYR A 338 10.29 -5.74 -32.46
C TYR A 338 9.89 -7.22 -32.74
N GLU A 339 10.86 -8.13 -32.70
CA GLU A 339 10.66 -9.56 -32.91
C GLU A 339 9.82 -10.19 -31.78
N GLU A 340 10.02 -9.77 -30.52
CA GLU A 340 9.24 -10.22 -29.37
C GLU A 340 7.78 -9.73 -29.43
N ALA A 341 7.55 -8.50 -29.91
CA ALA A 341 6.21 -7.96 -30.13
C ALA A 341 5.46 -8.70 -31.25
N HIS A 342 6.16 -9.09 -32.31
CA HIS A 342 5.62 -9.83 -33.45
C HIS A 342 5.36 -11.31 -33.12
N ALA A 343 6.19 -11.94 -32.27
CA ALA A 343 6.08 -13.33 -31.86
C ALA A 343 4.81 -13.65 -31.03
N ARG A 344 4.18 -12.66 -30.41
CA ARG A 344 2.92 -12.84 -29.67
C ARG A 344 1.69 -13.15 -30.55
N GLY A 345 1.83 -13.14 -31.87
CA GLY A 345 0.82 -13.63 -32.81
C GLY A 345 -0.46 -12.79 -32.92
N PRO A 346 -1.26 -12.98 -33.97
CA PRO A 346 -2.55 -12.31 -34.12
C PRO A 346 -3.59 -12.90 -33.16
N ILE A 347 -4.31 -12.02 -32.46
CA ILE A 347 -5.56 -12.39 -31.78
C ILE A 347 -6.62 -12.59 -32.86
N SER A 348 -7.45 -13.61 -32.72
CA SER A 348 -8.53 -13.88 -33.69
C SER A 348 -9.50 -12.70 -33.77
N SER A 349 -10.06 -12.47 -34.95
CA SER A 349 -10.91 -11.32 -35.30
C SER A 349 -12.18 -11.16 -34.47
N HIS A 350 -12.47 -12.10 -33.56
CA HIS A 350 -13.68 -12.13 -32.73
C HIS A 350 -13.50 -11.49 -31.34
N GLU A 351 -12.26 -11.18 -30.91
CA GLU A 351 -11.96 -10.60 -29.59
C GLU A 351 -11.63 -9.10 -29.62
N ALA A 352 -11.47 -8.50 -30.81
CA ALA A 352 -11.10 -7.09 -30.97
C ALA A 352 -12.29 -6.15 -31.20
N LEU A 353 -13.48 -6.68 -31.52
CA LEU A 353 -14.64 -5.92 -31.98
C LEU A 353 -15.95 -6.57 -31.48
N ALA A 354 -16.22 -6.44 -30.18
CA ALA A 354 -17.59 -6.42 -29.71
C ALA A 354 -17.84 -5.02 -29.12
N ASP A 355 -18.51 -4.22 -29.94
CA ASP A 355 -19.13 -2.90 -29.74
C ASP A 355 -18.25 -1.63 -29.73
N ASP A 356 -18.41 -0.91 -30.87
CA ASP A 356 -18.22 0.51 -31.27
C ASP A 356 -16.85 1.23 -31.19
#